data_AF-A0A0J1FP62-F1
#
_entry.id   AF-A0A0J1FP62-F1
#
_cell.length_a   1.000
_cell.length_b   1.000
_cell.length_c   1.000
_cell.angle_alpha   90.00
_cell.angle_beta   90.00
_cell.angle_gamma   90.00
#
_symmetry.space_group_name_H-M   'P 1'
#
loop_
_entity.id
_entity.type
_entity.pdbx_description
1 polymer ?
#
loop_
_entity_poly.entity_id
_entity_poly.type
_entity_poly.pdbx_seq_one_letter_code
_entity_poly.pdbx_strand_id
1 'polypeptide(L)' 'MSRRKWTNEEIEEYRKEHGAIYYNKEDSNIFVPKALGIGWTLNWANPISLVLILVPFGLVFFKYFH' A
#
# COMPACT_ATOMS: atom_id res chain seq x y z
N MET A 1 12.39 15.24 -4.77
CA MET A 1 11.66 15.57 -3.52
C MET A 1 11.50 14.29 -2.71
N SER A 2 11.76 14.31 -1.41
CA SER A 2 11.44 13.17 -0.54
C SER A 2 9.92 12.98 -0.54
N ARG A 3 9.43 11.78 -0.84
CA ARG A 3 8.00 11.47 -0.76
C ARG A 3 7.54 11.72 0.68
N ARG A 4 6.53 12.57 0.88
CA ARG A 4 5.95 12.84 2.21
C ARG A 4 4.81 11.86 2.48
N LYS A 5 4.38 11.74 3.74
CA LYS A 5 3.16 10.99 4.06
C LYS A 5 1.96 11.88 3.79
N TRP A 6 0.98 11.33 3.10
CA TRP A 6 -0.30 12.00 2.87
C TRP A 6 -1.22 11.79 4.07
N THR A 7 -2.10 12.75 4.34
CA THR A 7 -3.13 12.64 5.37
C THR A 7 -4.29 11.75 4.90
N ASN A 8 -5.17 11.36 5.81
CA ASN A 8 -6.34 10.56 5.46
C ASN A 8 -7.30 11.31 4.53
N GLU A 9 -7.38 12.63 4.67
CA GLU A 9 -8.18 13.49 3.80
C GLU A 9 -7.63 13.49 2.37
N GLU A 10 -6.30 13.64 2.21
CA GLU A 10 -5.64 13.62 0.91
C GLU A 10 -5.74 12.24 0.24
N ILE A 11 -5.63 11.17 1.03
CA ILE A 11 -5.83 9.79 0.56
C ILE A 11 -7.24 9.61 0.02
N GLU A 12 -8.25 10.12 0.73
CA GLU A 12 -9.65 9.99 0.32
C GLU A 12 -9.99 10.86 -0.89
N GLU A 13 -9.39 12.04 -0.98
CA GLU A 13 -9.50 12.90 -2.17
C GLU A 13 -8.92 12.22 -3.40
N TYR A 14 -7.70 11.69 -3.31
CA TYR A 14 -7.07 10.92 -4.39
C TYR A 14 -7.93 9.75 -4.86
N ARG A 15 -8.58 9.06 -3.91
CA ARG A 15 -9.41 7.89 -4.18
C ARG A 15 -10.65 8.22 -5.01
N LYS A 16 -11.20 9.44 -4.91
CA LYS A 16 -12.36 9.86 -5.72
C LYS A 16 -12.08 9.81 -7.22
N GLU A 17 -10.83 10.02 -7.62
CA GLU A 17 -10.40 10.04 -9.02
C GLU A 17 -9.79 8.71 -9.48
N HIS A 18 -9.16 7.96 -8.57
CA HIS A 18 -8.36 6.77 -8.90
C HIS A 18 -9.03 5.44 -8.51
N GLY A 19 -10.18 5.49 -7.81
CA GLY A 19 -10.95 4.32 -7.40
C GLY A 19 -10.40 3.62 -6.15
N ALA A 20 -11.03 2.48 -5.79
CA ALA A 20 -10.81 1.84 -4.49
C ALA A 20 -9.40 1.23 -4.28
N ILE A 21 -8.69 0.88 -5.36
CA ILE A 21 -7.32 0.36 -5.28
C ILE A 21 -6.36 1.53 -5.14
N TYR A 22 -5.68 1.61 -3.99
CA TYR A 22 -4.77 2.71 -3.71
C TYR A 22 -3.38 2.47 -4.32
N TYR A 23 -3.04 3.28 -5.33
CA TYR A 23 -1.75 3.26 -6.01
C TYR A 23 -1.29 4.71 -6.23
N ASN A 24 -0.52 5.28 -5.30
CA ASN A 24 -0.04 6.67 -5.38
C ASN A 24 1.48 6.73 -5.17
N LYS A 25 2.23 7.13 -6.22
CA LYS A 25 3.70 7.22 -6.19
C LYS A 25 4.23 8.41 -5.37
N GLU A 26 3.41 9.44 -5.19
CA GLU A 26 3.75 10.69 -4.48
C GLU A 26 3.56 10.55 -2.97
N ASP A 27 2.71 9.61 -2.57
CA ASP A 27 2.48 9.24 -1.17
C ASP A 27 3.50 8.21 -0.68
N SER A 28 4.24 8.55 0.38
CA SER A 28 5.19 7.65 1.04
C SER A 28 4.57 6.69 2.04
N ASN A 29 3.26 6.77 2.31
CA ASN A 29 2.59 5.81 3.18
C ASN A 29 2.76 4.38 2.64
N ILE A 30 2.95 3.44 3.56
CA ILE A 30 2.95 2.00 3.28
C ILE A 30 1.53 1.47 3.48
N PHE A 31 0.93 1.83 4.62
CA PHE A 31 -0.44 1.51 4.99
C PHE A 31 -1.33 2.75 4.86
N VAL A 32 -2.50 2.57 4.29
CA VAL A 32 -3.54 3.61 4.15
C VAL A 32 -4.90 3.02 4.57
N PRO A 33 -5.89 3.80 4.99
CA PRO A 33 -7.22 3.28 5.31
C PRO A 33 -7.82 2.51 4.12
N LYS A 34 -8.57 1.44 4.38
CA LYS A 34 -9.35 0.77 3.32
C LYS A 34 -10.38 1.74 2.74
N ALA A 35 -10.69 1.58 1.46
CA ALA A 35 -11.76 2.34 0.80
C ALA A 35 -13.15 2.05 1.40
N LEU A 36 -13.35 0.81 1.84
CA LEU A 36 -14.61 0.33 2.40
C LEU A 36 -14.33 -0.38 3.73
N GLY A 37 -15.12 -0.02 4.75
CA GLY A 37 -15.05 -0.63 6.08
C GLY A 37 -13.87 -0.17 6.93
N ILE A 38 -13.56 -0.95 7.96
CA ILE A 38 -12.54 -0.63 8.97
C ILE A 38 -11.23 -1.36 8.63
N GLY A 39 -10.11 -0.66 8.82
CA GLY A 39 -8.77 -1.22 8.69
C GLY A 39 -7.94 -0.52 7.62
N TRP A 40 -6.82 -1.15 7.25
CA TRP A 40 -5.84 -0.58 6.32
C TRP A 40 -5.62 -1.48 5.12
N THR A 41 -5.21 -0.90 4.00
CA THR A 41 -4.66 -1.55 2.82
C THR A 41 -3.25 -1.01 2.55
N LEU A 42 -2.57 -1.58 1.56
CA LEU A 42 -1.26 -1.11 1.14
C LEU A 42 -1.36 -0.02 0.08
N ASN A 43 -0.41 0.91 0.10
CA ASN A 43 -0.08 1.68 -1.10
C ASN A 43 0.75 0.81 -2.04
N TRP A 44 0.13 0.34 -3.11
CA TRP A 44 0.75 -0.56 -4.08
C TRP A 44 1.83 0.09 -4.95
N ALA A 45 1.91 1.43 -4.94
CA ALA A 45 2.98 2.17 -5.60
C ALA A 45 4.25 2.30 -4.74
N ASN A 46 4.20 1.93 -3.46
CA ASN A 46 5.33 2.01 -2.56
C ASN A 46 6.17 0.71 -2.61
N PRO A 47 7.46 0.77 -2.99
CA PRO A 47 8.31 -0.42 -3.04
C PRO A 47 8.40 -1.18 -1.71
N ILE A 48 8.30 -0.48 -0.57
CA ILE A 48 8.35 -1.12 0.74
C ILE A 48 7.08 -1.96 0.98
N SER A 49 5.91 -1.52 0.50
CA SER A 49 4.68 -2.33 0.56
C SER A 49 4.85 -3.65 -0.20
N LEU A 50 5.53 -3.62 -1.36
CA LEU A 50 5.79 -4.83 -2.14
C LEU A 50 6.73 -5.77 -1.41
N VAL A 51 7.82 -5.24 -0.81
CA VAL A 51 8.74 -6.05 0.01
C VAL A 51 8.01 -6.71 1.18
N LEU A 52 7.13 -5.99 1.87
CA LEU A 52 6.34 -6.51 2.99
C LEU A 52 5.43 -7.67 2.61
N ILE A 53 4.96 -7.73 1.37
CA ILE A 53 4.18 -8.87 0.87
C ILE A 53 5.12 -9.95 0.32
N LEU A 54 6.02 -9.61 -0.58
CA LEU A 54 6.80 -10.61 -1.32
C LEU A 54 7.77 -11.39 -0.43
N VAL A 55 8.34 -10.78 0.61
CA VAL A 55 9.31 -11.48 1.48
C VAL A 55 8.64 -12.60 2.29
N PRO A 56 7.57 -12.36 3.08
CA PRO A 56 6.89 -13.45 3.78
C PRO A 56 6.37 -14.54 2.85
N PHE A 57 5.76 -14.16 1.72
CA PHE A 57 5.27 -15.12 0.74
C PHE A 57 6.42 -15.93 0.12
N GLY A 58 7.55 -15.29 -0.19
CA GLY A 58 8.75 -15.95 -0.70
C GLY A 58 9.38 -16.91 0.31
N LEU A 59 9.42 -16.56 1.60
CA LEU A 59 9.91 -17.44 2.66
C LEU A 59 9.02 -18.67 2.84
N VAL A 60 7.71 -18.47 2.84
CA VAL A 60 6.72 -19.56 2.87
C VAL A 60 6.90 -20.46 1.66
N PHE A 61 6.95 -19.89 0.46
CA PHE A 61 7.16 -20.63 -0.77
C PHE A 61 8.46 -21.43 -0.73
N PHE A 62 9.58 -20.79 -0.39
CA PHE A 62 10.88 -21.45 -0.28
C PHE A 62 10.84 -22.63 0.71
N LYS A 63 10.20 -22.45 1.88
CA LYS A 63 10.08 -23.51 2.89
C LYS A 63 9.29 -24.74 2.40
N TYR A 64 8.28 -24.56 1.56
CA TYR A 64 7.39 -25.65 1.16
C TYR A 64 7.77 -26.30 -0.17
N PHE A 65 8.56 -25.62 -1.01
CA PHE A 65 8.88 -26.07 -2.37
C PHE A 65 10.38 -26.30 -2.60
N HIS A 66 11.22 -26.20 -1.56
CA HIS A 66 12.61 -26.63 -1.53
C HIS A 66 12.80 -27.65 -0.41
#